data_AF-A0A2V8PP07-F1
#
_entry.id   AF-A0A2V8PP07-F1
#
_cell.length_a   1.000
_cell.length_b   1.000
_cell.length_c   1.000
_cell.angle_alpha   90.00
_cell.angle_beta   90.00
_cell.angle_gamma   90.00
#
_symmetry.space_group_name_H-M   'P 1'
#
loop_
_entity.id
_entity.type
_entity.pdbx_description
1 polymer ?
#
loop_
_entity_poly.entity_id
_entity_poly.type
_entity_poly.pdbx_seq_one_letter_code
_entity_poly.pdbx_strand_id
1 'polypeptide(L)'
;MSDKLQPVDLAGQTKACLRFWRWWLPPAALSLILTLALVDPFIGDWDAFEYTLSALRGTPSSMALGRSLFIFYNHALYLFAHTLFGLPPHRAYLLFKYVVVAQGALAIIACWVLTHDLTRSRHAATIATLLIAFSPVFILYSGQVMTDVPALLLTTIALIIYLRGLRQRNIVLMMIGAALLGAGVNLRETVSFYAPWLIFAPFVCGWPVDRKTLLLVAASSLIFLICASSAFGFWFLADPNYRAAWYGWR
;
A
#
# COMPACT_ATOMS: atom_id res chain seq x y z
N MET A 1 30.22 6.60 27.06
CA MET A 1 28.82 6.78 26.62
C MET A 1 28.80 6.92 25.11
N SER A 2 28.69 5.79 24.41
CA SER A 2 28.51 5.72 22.97
C SER A 2 27.54 4.56 22.77
N ASP A 3 26.24 4.85 22.81
CA ASP A 3 25.23 3.87 22.41
C ASP A 3 25.41 3.62 20.91
N LYS A 4 26.13 2.55 20.62
CA LYS A 4 26.26 2.01 19.27
C LYS A 4 24.84 1.68 18.81
N LEU A 5 24.39 2.36 17.75
CA LEU A 5 23.23 1.94 16.96
C LEU A 5 23.39 0.44 16.68
N GLN A 6 22.54 -0.40 17.29
CA GLN A 6 22.46 -1.79 16.87
C GLN A 6 21.91 -1.82 15.45
N PRO A 7 22.59 -2.49 14.51
CA PRO A 7 22.09 -2.64 13.16
C PRO A 7 20.73 -3.35 13.20
N VAL A 8 19.80 -2.87 12.38
CA VAL A 8 18.47 -3.47 12.22
C VAL A 8 18.66 -4.94 11.83
N ASP A 9 18.30 -5.86 12.71
CA ASP A 9 18.29 -7.29 12.40
C ASP A 9 17.04 -7.63 11.55
N LEU A 10 17.03 -7.11 10.32
CA LEU A 10 16.06 -7.45 9.28
C LEU A 10 16.04 -8.97 9.07
N ALA A 11 17.18 -9.64 9.16
CA ALA A 11 17.29 -11.09 9.03
C ALA A 11 16.54 -11.84 10.14
N GLY A 12 16.60 -11.38 11.39
CA GLY A 12 15.84 -11.91 12.52
C GLY A 12 14.34 -11.74 12.37
N GLN A 13 13.86 -10.62 11.83
CA GLN A 13 12.43 -10.37 11.59
C GLN A 13 11.87 -11.18 10.41
N THR A 14 12.63 -11.32 9.32
CA THR A 14 12.23 -12.17 8.18
C THR A 14 12.18 -13.64 8.61
N LYS A 15 13.15 -14.10 9.42
CA LYS A 15 13.11 -15.43 10.04
C LYS A 15 11.89 -15.61 10.96
N ALA A 16 11.47 -14.57 11.68
CA ALA A 16 10.28 -14.64 12.53
C ALA A 16 8.97 -14.74 11.73
N CYS A 17 8.84 -13.99 10.62
CA CYS A 17 7.68 -14.10 9.73
C CYS A 17 7.59 -15.50 9.10
N LEU A 18 8.71 -15.99 8.56
CA LEU A 18 8.80 -17.34 8.01
C LEU A 18 8.52 -18.39 9.09
N ARG A 19 8.94 -18.19 10.34
CA ARG A 19 8.65 -19.13 11.44
C ARG A 19 7.15 -19.27 11.74
N PHE A 20 6.35 -18.24 11.45
CA PHE A 20 4.90 -18.25 11.67
C PHE A 20 4.07 -18.55 10.42
N TRP A 21 4.71 -19.09 9.37
CA TRP A 21 4.03 -19.40 8.10
C TRP A 21 2.76 -20.22 8.25
N ARG A 22 2.72 -21.17 9.18
CA ARG A 22 1.54 -22.00 9.44
C ARG A 22 0.30 -21.20 9.90
N TRP A 23 0.48 -19.98 10.39
CA TRP A 23 -0.59 -19.14 10.93
C TRP A 23 -1.13 -18.12 9.93
N TRP A 24 -0.27 -17.59 9.06
CA TRP A 24 -0.68 -16.62 8.02
C TRP A 24 -0.91 -17.28 6.65
N LEU A 25 -0.34 -18.46 6.39
CA LEU A 25 -0.51 -19.14 5.11
C LEU A 25 -1.97 -19.58 4.88
N PRO A 26 -2.69 -20.19 5.84
CA PRO A 26 -4.08 -20.59 5.60
C PRO A 26 -4.99 -19.44 5.17
N PRO A 27 -5.05 -18.28 5.86
CA PRO A 27 -5.91 -17.17 5.42
C PRO A 27 -5.45 -16.57 4.09
N ALA A 28 -4.14 -16.49 3.83
CA ALA A 28 -3.61 -15.96 2.57
C ALA A 28 -3.92 -16.89 1.38
N ALA A 29 -3.72 -18.20 1.54
CA ALA A 29 -4.04 -19.21 0.54
C ALA A 29 -5.54 -19.26 0.27
N LEU A 30 -6.36 -19.20 1.32
CA LEU A 30 -7.81 -19.16 1.19
C LEU A 30 -8.27 -17.91 0.43
N SER A 31 -7.75 -16.73 0.78
CA SER A 31 -8.02 -15.50 0.05
C SER A 31 -7.66 -15.62 -1.43
N LEU A 32 -6.51 -16.20 -1.74
CA LEU A 32 -6.08 -16.41 -3.12
C LEU A 32 -7.03 -17.36 -3.87
N ILE A 33 -7.40 -18.48 -3.26
CA ILE A 33 -8.33 -19.45 -3.83
C ILE A 33 -9.70 -18.81 -4.08
N LEU A 34 -10.25 -18.11 -3.09
CA LEU A 34 -11.55 -17.45 -3.21
C LEU A 34 -11.53 -16.36 -4.28
N THR A 35 -10.46 -15.57 -4.33
CA THR A 35 -10.28 -14.56 -5.38
C THR A 35 -10.25 -15.22 -6.75
N LEU A 36 -9.42 -16.25 -6.96
CA LEU A 36 -9.34 -16.93 -8.25
C LEU A 36 -10.65 -17.63 -8.66
N ALA A 37 -11.38 -18.20 -7.69
CA ALA A 37 -12.64 -18.88 -7.93
C ALA A 37 -13.80 -17.91 -8.26
N LEU A 38 -13.73 -16.69 -7.73
CA LEU A 38 -14.76 -15.65 -7.86
C LEU A 38 -14.29 -14.45 -8.68
N VAL A 39 -13.21 -14.60 -9.47
CA VAL A 39 -12.77 -13.60 -10.44
C VAL A 39 -13.82 -13.52 -11.54
N ASP A 40 -14.80 -12.66 -11.33
CA ASP A 40 -15.81 -12.35 -12.33
C ASP A 40 -15.19 -11.41 -13.39
N PRO A 41 -15.42 -11.66 -14.69
CA PRO A 41 -14.95 -10.78 -15.75
C PRO A 41 -15.64 -9.41 -15.83
N PHE A 42 -16.79 -9.17 -15.19
CA PHE A 42 -17.60 -7.97 -15.45
C PHE A 42 -18.14 -7.22 -14.22
N ILE A 43 -18.41 -7.88 -13.08
CA ILE A 43 -19.20 -7.26 -11.99
C ILE A 43 -18.45 -6.16 -11.17
N GLY A 44 -17.14 -5.93 -11.38
CA GLY A 44 -16.34 -5.06 -10.52
C GLY A 44 -15.39 -4.06 -11.20
N ASP A 45 -15.43 -3.89 -12.51
CA ASP A 45 -14.38 -3.20 -13.30
C ASP A 45 -14.63 -1.72 -13.60
N TRP A 46 -15.38 -1.02 -12.74
CA TRP A 46 -15.83 0.36 -12.93
C TRP A 46 -14.73 1.33 -13.40
N ASP A 47 -13.58 1.36 -12.71
CA ASP A 47 -12.43 2.21 -13.06
C ASP A 47 -11.33 1.45 -13.84
N ALA A 48 -11.45 0.13 -13.96
CA ALA A 48 -10.35 -0.73 -14.42
C ALA A 48 -9.95 -0.45 -15.87
N PHE A 49 -10.94 -0.11 -16.70
CA PHE A 49 -10.71 0.29 -18.08
C PHE A 49 -9.89 1.58 -18.17
N GLU A 50 -10.24 2.60 -17.38
CA GLU A 50 -9.52 3.87 -17.34
C GLU A 50 -8.09 3.66 -16.83
N TYR A 51 -7.92 2.93 -15.72
CA TYR A 51 -6.60 2.64 -15.18
C TYR A 51 -5.73 1.85 -16.15
N THR A 52 -6.31 0.89 -16.88
CA THR A 52 -5.58 0.13 -17.91
C THR A 52 -5.13 1.02 -19.05
N LEU A 53 -6.01 1.89 -19.55
CA LEU A 53 -5.70 2.79 -20.66
C LEU A 53 -4.64 3.82 -20.27
N SER A 54 -4.76 4.41 -19.07
CA SER A 54 -3.82 5.36 -18.50
C SER A 54 -2.46 4.71 -18.25
N ALA A 55 -2.42 3.47 -17.73
CA ALA A 55 -1.19 2.69 -17.58
C ALA A 55 -0.56 2.31 -18.94
N LEU A 56 -1.34 2.02 -19.98
CA LEU A 56 -0.80 1.79 -21.33
C LEU A 56 -0.20 3.06 -21.94
N ARG A 57 -0.84 4.22 -21.70
CA ARG A 57 -0.38 5.53 -22.19
C ARG A 57 0.78 6.11 -21.39
N GLY A 58 1.00 5.64 -20.16
CA GLY A 58 2.00 6.23 -19.26
C GLY A 58 1.58 7.62 -18.77
N THR A 59 0.28 7.87 -18.62
CA THR A 59 -0.28 9.15 -18.17
C THR A 59 -1.11 8.91 -16.91
N PRO A 60 -1.06 9.78 -15.89
CA PRO A 60 -1.85 9.60 -14.68
C PRO A 60 -3.35 9.68 -14.98
N SER A 61 -4.17 9.07 -14.10
CA SER A 61 -5.63 9.16 -14.19
C SER A 61 -6.09 10.59 -13.89
N SER A 62 -7.19 11.03 -14.50
CA SER A 62 -7.81 12.31 -14.14
C SER A 62 -8.62 12.24 -12.83
N MET A 63 -8.83 11.05 -12.28
CA MET A 63 -9.63 10.87 -11.06
C MET A 63 -8.86 11.30 -9.81
N ALA A 64 -9.50 12.15 -8.99
CA ALA A 64 -9.02 12.55 -7.67
C ALA A 64 -7.55 13.02 -7.66
N LEU A 65 -6.60 12.36 -6.97
CA LEU A 65 -5.17 12.76 -6.99
C LEU A 65 -4.35 12.02 -8.08
N GLY A 66 -5.05 11.46 -9.05
CA GLY A 66 -4.53 10.92 -10.29
C GLY A 66 -3.98 9.52 -10.25
N ARG A 67 -4.10 8.82 -9.10
CA ARG A 67 -3.72 7.41 -8.94
C ARG A 67 -2.29 7.10 -9.41
N SER A 68 -1.42 8.12 -9.41
CA SER A 68 -0.15 8.12 -10.14
C SER A 68 0.70 6.89 -9.82
N LEU A 69 0.80 6.52 -8.54
CA LEU A 69 1.64 5.40 -8.13
C LEU A 69 1.11 4.05 -8.67
N PHE A 70 -0.21 3.87 -8.71
CA PHE A 70 -0.82 2.68 -9.30
C PHE A 70 -0.59 2.61 -10.81
N ILE A 71 -0.81 3.74 -11.49
CA ILE A 71 -0.71 3.84 -12.95
C ILE A 71 0.72 3.62 -13.42
N PHE A 72 1.69 4.32 -12.83
CA PHE A 72 3.09 4.20 -13.23
C PHE A 72 3.71 2.84 -12.85
N TYR A 73 3.29 2.25 -11.74
CA TYR A 73 3.69 0.87 -11.40
C TYR A 73 3.23 -0.12 -12.48
N ASN A 74 1.96 -0.06 -12.87
CA ASN A 74 1.41 -0.91 -13.93
C ASN A 74 2.02 -0.59 -15.30
N HIS A 75 2.28 0.68 -15.61
CA HIS A 75 2.98 1.09 -16.84
C HIS A 75 4.36 0.44 -16.93
N ALA A 76 5.17 0.54 -15.87
CA ALA A 76 6.50 -0.07 -15.83
C ALA A 76 6.43 -1.60 -15.96
N LEU A 77 5.47 -2.24 -15.28
CA LEU A 77 5.25 -3.67 -15.38
C LEU A 77 4.86 -4.09 -16.80
N TYR A 78 3.99 -3.31 -17.46
CA TYR A 78 3.61 -3.55 -18.85
C TYR A 78 4.80 -3.39 -19.78
N LEU A 79 5.61 -2.33 -19.65
CA LEU A 79 6.81 -2.14 -20.47
C LEU A 79 7.77 -3.32 -20.32
N PHE A 80 7.99 -3.81 -19.09
CA PHE A 80 8.80 -4.99 -18.85
C PHE A 80 8.21 -6.24 -19.53
N ALA A 81 6.91 -6.47 -19.38
CA ALA A 81 6.25 -7.63 -19.97
C ALA A 81 6.21 -7.57 -21.51
N HIS A 82 6.01 -6.39 -22.06
CA HIS A 82 5.98 -6.13 -23.50
C HIS A 82 7.36 -6.34 -24.11
N THR A 83 8.40 -5.79 -23.48
CA THR A 83 9.78 -5.86 -23.99
C THR A 83 10.39 -7.26 -23.88
N LEU A 84 10.13 -8.00 -22.80
CA LEU A 84 10.74 -9.32 -22.59
C LEU A 84 9.91 -10.49 -23.12
N PHE A 85 8.58 -10.39 -23.05
CA PHE A 85 7.68 -11.50 -23.39
C PHE A 85 6.77 -11.20 -24.59
N GLY A 86 6.90 -10.03 -25.22
CA GLY A 86 6.09 -9.65 -26.37
C GLY A 86 4.60 -9.50 -26.02
N LEU A 87 4.25 -9.20 -24.76
CA LEU A 87 2.86 -9.10 -24.32
C LEU A 87 2.13 -8.00 -25.11
N PRO A 88 1.06 -8.31 -25.87
CA PRO A 88 0.37 -7.30 -26.66
C PRO A 88 -0.49 -6.37 -25.78
N PRO A 89 -0.74 -5.11 -26.19
CA PRO A 89 -1.48 -4.13 -25.40
C PRO A 89 -2.85 -4.59 -24.92
N HIS A 90 -3.59 -5.31 -25.76
CA HIS A 90 -4.95 -5.81 -25.43
C HIS A 90 -4.96 -6.86 -24.31
N ARG A 91 -3.80 -7.42 -23.92
CA ARG A 91 -3.66 -8.34 -22.78
C ARG A 91 -3.11 -7.66 -21.52
N ALA A 92 -2.78 -6.37 -21.56
CA ALA A 92 -2.23 -5.66 -20.40
C ALA A 92 -3.18 -5.65 -19.20
N TYR A 93 -4.49 -5.58 -19.45
CA TYR A 93 -5.50 -5.70 -18.39
C TYR A 93 -5.35 -7.01 -17.59
N LEU A 94 -5.13 -8.15 -18.25
CA LEU A 94 -4.95 -9.44 -17.55
C LEU A 94 -3.67 -9.44 -16.70
N LEU A 95 -2.59 -8.85 -17.19
CA LEU A 95 -1.36 -8.68 -16.42
C LEU A 95 -1.65 -7.90 -15.13
N PHE A 96 -2.28 -6.74 -15.23
CA PHE A 96 -2.61 -5.91 -14.07
C PHE A 96 -3.56 -6.62 -13.11
N LYS A 97 -4.56 -7.34 -13.64
CA LYS A 97 -5.53 -8.10 -12.86
C LYS A 97 -4.85 -9.15 -11.98
N TYR A 98 -3.99 -9.98 -12.57
CA TYR A 98 -3.29 -11.03 -11.80
C TYR A 98 -2.23 -10.48 -10.84
N VAL A 99 -1.70 -9.29 -11.10
CA VAL A 99 -0.83 -8.60 -10.15
C VAL A 99 -1.62 -8.15 -8.92
N VAL A 100 -2.84 -7.61 -9.10
CA VAL A 100 -3.71 -7.27 -7.96
C VAL A 100 -4.10 -8.53 -7.18
N VAL A 101 -4.39 -9.64 -7.86
CA VAL A 101 -4.65 -10.94 -7.20
C VAL A 101 -3.48 -11.36 -6.31
N ALA A 102 -2.24 -11.26 -6.81
CA ALA A 102 -1.06 -11.56 -6.02
C ALA A 102 -0.88 -10.59 -4.85
N GLN A 103 -1.14 -9.29 -5.06
CA GLN A 103 -1.11 -8.28 -4.02
C GLN A 103 -2.18 -8.51 -2.94
N GLY A 104 -3.34 -9.07 -3.28
CA GLY A 104 -4.37 -9.45 -2.32
C GLY A 104 -3.86 -10.47 -1.29
N ALA A 105 -3.22 -11.54 -1.75
CA ALA A 105 -2.61 -12.52 -0.86
C ALA A 105 -1.53 -11.88 0.03
N LEU A 106 -0.69 -10.99 -0.54
CA LEU A 106 0.31 -10.25 0.22
C LEU A 106 -0.33 -9.29 1.24
N ALA A 107 -1.47 -8.67 0.91
CA ALA A 107 -2.21 -7.78 1.80
C ALA A 107 -2.70 -8.54 3.03
N ILE A 108 -3.21 -9.77 2.86
CA ILE A 108 -3.60 -10.63 3.98
C ILE A 108 -2.40 -10.95 4.89
N ILE A 109 -1.24 -11.26 4.31
CA ILE A 109 -0.01 -11.51 5.08
C ILE A 109 0.38 -10.25 5.85
N ALA A 110 0.36 -9.08 5.21
CA ALA A 110 0.67 -7.80 5.86
C ALA A 110 -0.33 -7.52 7.00
N CYS A 111 -1.63 -7.70 6.78
CA CYS A 111 -2.66 -7.55 7.81
C CYS A 111 -2.39 -8.48 9.00
N TRP A 112 -2.02 -9.73 8.74
CA TRP A 112 -1.66 -10.68 9.78
C TRP A 112 -0.48 -10.19 10.61
N VAL A 113 0.58 -9.73 9.96
CA VAL A 113 1.78 -9.20 10.62
C VAL A 113 1.43 -7.98 11.47
N LEU A 114 0.63 -7.05 10.95
CA LEU A 114 0.22 -5.86 11.69
C LEU A 114 -0.62 -6.22 12.92
N THR A 115 -1.64 -7.08 12.77
CA THR A 115 -2.49 -7.50 13.89
C THR A 115 -1.69 -8.27 14.94
N HIS A 116 -0.75 -9.11 14.51
CA HIS A 116 0.15 -9.81 15.42
C HIS A 116 1.08 -8.84 16.16
N ASP A 117 1.62 -7.83 15.47
CA ASP A 117 2.46 -6.80 16.10
C ASP A 117 1.66 -5.97 17.12
N LEU A 118 0.38 -5.70 16.88
CA LEU A 118 -0.49 -4.98 17.82
C LEU A 118 -0.91 -5.83 19.03
N THR A 119 -1.40 -7.05 18.80
CA THR A 119 -2.03 -7.89 19.84
C THR A 119 -1.08 -8.86 20.52
N ARG A 120 0.08 -9.15 19.93
CA ARG A 120 1.01 -10.24 20.31
C ARG A 120 0.37 -11.64 20.33
N SER A 121 -0.83 -11.79 19.76
CA SER A 121 -1.56 -13.06 19.70
C SER A 121 -1.67 -13.57 18.27
N ARG A 122 -1.18 -14.79 18.05
CA ARG A 122 -1.27 -15.47 16.74
C ARG A 122 -2.72 -15.81 16.40
N HIS A 123 -3.51 -16.21 17.39
CA HIS A 123 -4.91 -16.55 17.21
C HIS A 123 -5.72 -15.33 16.80
N ALA A 124 -5.54 -14.19 17.49
CA ALA A 124 -6.22 -12.95 17.14
C ALA A 124 -5.86 -12.49 15.73
N ALA A 125 -4.58 -12.55 15.36
CA ALA A 125 -4.12 -12.21 14.01
C ALA A 125 -4.73 -13.12 12.94
N THR A 126 -4.72 -14.44 13.15
CA THR A 126 -5.30 -15.39 12.19
C THR A 126 -6.81 -15.20 12.05
N ILE A 127 -7.56 -15.07 13.16
CA ILE A 127 -9.01 -14.81 13.12
C ILE A 127 -9.30 -13.50 12.39
N ALA A 128 -8.59 -12.42 12.72
CA ALA A 128 -8.78 -11.12 12.07
C ALA A 128 -8.57 -11.22 10.56
N THR A 129 -7.51 -11.92 10.12
CA THR A 129 -7.23 -12.09 8.70
C THR A 129 -8.17 -13.04 7.98
N LEU A 130 -8.73 -14.03 8.66
CA LEU A 130 -9.79 -14.88 8.11
C LEU A 130 -11.06 -14.04 7.87
N LEU A 131 -11.42 -13.16 8.81
CA LEU A 131 -12.56 -12.25 8.62
C LEU A 131 -12.37 -11.34 7.40
N ILE A 132 -11.14 -10.86 7.16
CA ILE A 132 -10.81 -10.08 5.95
C ILE A 132 -10.85 -10.98 4.71
N ALA A 133 -10.25 -12.17 4.75
CA ALA A 133 -10.19 -13.10 3.62
C ALA A 133 -11.59 -13.57 3.17
N PHE A 134 -12.55 -13.68 4.09
CA PHE A 134 -13.95 -14.00 3.81
C PHE A 134 -14.82 -12.78 3.50
N SER A 135 -14.28 -11.56 3.55
CA SER A 135 -15.05 -10.36 3.22
C SER A 135 -15.39 -10.35 1.74
N PRO A 136 -16.69 -10.29 1.36
CA PRO A 136 -17.10 -10.25 -0.05
C PRO A 136 -16.50 -9.05 -0.80
N VAL A 137 -16.40 -7.91 -0.11
CA VAL A 137 -15.80 -6.69 -0.64
C VAL A 137 -14.33 -6.93 -0.98
N PHE A 138 -13.56 -7.49 -0.04
CA PHE A 138 -12.15 -7.76 -0.28
C PHE A 138 -11.93 -8.73 -1.43
N ILE A 139 -12.71 -9.81 -1.51
CA ILE A 139 -12.61 -10.80 -2.59
C ILE A 139 -12.94 -10.15 -3.94
N LEU A 140 -14.03 -9.38 -4.02
CA LEU A 140 -14.47 -8.71 -5.24
C LEU A 140 -13.40 -7.76 -5.77
N TYR A 141 -12.78 -6.94 -4.90
CA TYR A 141 -11.73 -6.00 -5.32
C TYR A 141 -10.36 -6.65 -5.55
N SER A 142 -10.05 -7.78 -4.89
CA SER A 142 -8.78 -8.51 -5.09
C SER A 142 -8.69 -9.15 -6.48
N GLY A 143 -9.83 -9.33 -7.13
CA GLY A 143 -9.91 -9.89 -8.47
C GLY A 143 -9.90 -8.85 -9.59
N GLN A 144 -9.83 -7.54 -9.33
CA GLN A 144 -10.02 -6.51 -10.35
C GLN A 144 -8.85 -5.53 -10.42
N VAL A 145 -8.71 -4.81 -11.54
CA VAL A 145 -7.67 -3.77 -11.69
C VAL A 145 -8.13 -2.52 -10.94
N MET A 146 -8.04 -2.59 -9.61
CA MET A 146 -8.52 -1.56 -8.69
C MET A 146 -7.42 -1.16 -7.70
N THR A 147 -7.54 0.07 -7.19
CA THR A 147 -6.53 0.65 -6.29
C THR A 147 -6.73 0.24 -4.83
N ASP A 148 -7.89 -0.33 -4.47
CA ASP A 148 -8.28 -0.72 -3.11
C ASP A 148 -7.27 -1.66 -2.44
N VAL A 149 -7.00 -2.78 -3.08
CA VAL A 149 -6.14 -3.85 -2.55
C VAL A 149 -4.65 -3.45 -2.56
N PRO A 150 -4.12 -2.86 -3.65
CA PRO A 150 -2.78 -2.25 -3.62
C PRO A 150 -2.63 -1.21 -2.51
N ALA A 151 -3.64 -0.34 -2.30
CA ALA A 151 -3.62 0.67 -1.25
C ALA A 151 -3.66 0.03 0.15
N LEU A 152 -4.48 -1.01 0.36
CA LEU A 152 -4.51 -1.77 1.61
C LEU A 152 -3.14 -2.39 1.91
N LEU A 153 -2.51 -3.03 0.92
CA LEU A 153 -1.18 -3.61 1.06
C LEU A 153 -0.15 -2.56 1.46
N LEU A 154 -0.04 -1.47 0.69
CA LEU A 154 0.98 -0.45 0.95
C LEU A 154 0.74 0.25 2.30
N THR A 155 -0.51 0.61 2.60
CA THR A 155 -0.88 1.23 3.89
C THR A 155 -0.52 0.33 5.05
N THR A 156 -0.82 -0.97 4.95
CA THR A 156 -0.52 -1.92 6.02
C THR A 156 1.00 -2.08 6.21
N ILE A 157 1.77 -2.19 5.12
CA ILE A 157 3.24 -2.21 5.19
C ILE A 157 3.79 -0.93 5.82
N ALA A 158 3.27 0.23 5.41
CA ALA A 158 3.71 1.52 5.91
C ALA A 158 3.42 1.66 7.42
N LEU A 159 2.24 1.22 7.88
CA LEU A 159 1.88 1.17 9.30
C LEU A 159 2.78 0.22 10.09
N ILE A 160 3.11 -0.96 9.56
CA ILE A 160 4.05 -1.90 10.20
C ILE A 160 5.42 -1.24 10.39
N ILE A 161 5.97 -0.66 9.32
CA ILE A 161 7.28 -0.01 9.33
C ILE A 161 7.29 1.16 10.32
N TYR A 162 6.25 2.01 10.28
CA TYR A 162 6.12 3.14 11.19
C TYR A 162 6.02 2.70 12.65
N LEU A 163 5.13 1.74 12.96
CA LEU A 163 4.95 1.20 14.31
C LEU A 163 6.24 0.58 14.85
N ARG A 164 6.97 -0.18 14.03
CA ARG A 164 8.27 -0.74 14.40
C ARG A 164 9.29 0.36 14.65
N GLY A 165 9.34 1.39 13.81
CA GLY A 165 10.18 2.57 14.02
C GLY A 165 9.92 3.24 15.37
N LEU A 166 8.65 3.44 15.73
CA LEU A 166 8.27 4.01 17.02
C LEU A 166 8.69 3.15 18.22
N ARG A 167 8.43 1.84 18.16
CA ARG A 167 8.76 0.91 19.24
C ARG A 167 10.27 0.71 19.42
N GLN A 168 11.03 0.77 18.33
CA GLN A 168 12.48 0.60 18.32
C GLN A 168 13.24 1.92 18.50
N ARG A 169 12.53 3.06 18.61
CA ARG A 169 13.13 4.40 18.57
C ARG A 169 14.00 4.63 17.32
N ASN A 170 13.68 3.95 16.21
CA ASN A 170 14.40 4.06 14.95
C ASN A 170 13.74 5.12 14.06
N ILE A 171 14.38 6.29 14.01
CA ILE A 171 13.90 7.45 13.25
C ILE A 171 13.84 7.15 11.75
N VAL A 172 14.78 6.38 11.20
CA VAL A 172 14.80 6.06 9.77
C VAL A 172 13.57 5.25 9.38
N LEU A 173 13.22 4.22 10.16
CA LEU A 173 11.99 3.46 9.93
C LEU A 173 10.74 4.33 10.09
N MET A 174 10.73 5.24 11.06
CA MET A 174 9.63 6.19 11.22
C MET A 174 9.47 7.10 9.98
N MET A 175 10.56 7.63 9.44
CA MET A 175 10.52 8.47 8.23
C MET A 175 10.12 7.68 6.99
N ILE A 176 10.63 6.45 6.82
CA ILE A 176 10.25 5.56 5.70
C ILE A 176 8.76 5.20 5.79
N GLY A 177 8.25 4.85 6.97
CA GLY A 177 6.83 4.55 7.17
C GLY A 177 5.93 5.74 6.83
N ALA A 178 6.32 6.96 7.22
CA ALA A 178 5.61 8.18 6.87
C ALA A 178 5.65 8.49 5.37
N ALA A 179 6.81 8.31 4.73
CA ALA A 179 6.97 8.47 3.29
C ALA A 179 6.10 7.47 2.51
N LEU A 180 6.06 6.20 2.92
CA LEU A 180 5.22 5.18 2.28
C LEU A 180 3.73 5.44 2.48
N LEU A 181 3.31 5.91 3.66
CA LEU A 181 1.93 6.35 3.89
C LEU A 181 1.56 7.53 2.97
N GLY A 182 2.46 8.51 2.83
CA GLY A 182 2.26 9.64 1.93
C GLY A 182 2.20 9.20 0.46
N ALA A 183 3.12 8.34 0.04
CA ALA A 183 3.11 7.74 -1.29
C ALA A 183 1.81 6.96 -1.56
N GLY A 184 1.25 6.30 -0.54
CA GLY A 184 -0.03 5.62 -0.60
C GLY A 184 -1.23 6.50 -0.95
N VAL A 185 -1.16 7.80 -0.68
CA VAL A 185 -2.18 8.77 -1.15
C VAL A 185 -2.25 8.80 -2.68
N ASN A 186 -1.12 8.58 -3.37
CA ASN A 186 -1.06 8.49 -4.84
C ASN A 186 -1.49 7.13 -5.40
N LEU A 187 -1.75 6.13 -4.54
CA LEU A 187 -2.55 4.95 -4.91
C LEU A 187 -4.01 5.26 -4.63
N ARG A 188 -4.31 5.70 -3.40
CA ARG A 188 -5.66 6.02 -2.96
C ARG A 188 -5.73 7.15 -1.94
N GLU A 189 -6.59 8.13 -2.18
CA GLU A 189 -6.71 9.30 -1.30
C GLU A 189 -7.19 8.91 0.09
N THR A 190 -7.98 7.84 0.22
CA THR A 190 -8.45 7.34 1.52
C THR A 190 -7.32 6.94 2.46
N VAL A 191 -6.10 6.71 1.94
CA VAL A 191 -4.89 6.51 2.78
C VAL A 191 -4.59 7.77 3.62
N SER A 192 -5.01 8.96 3.18
CA SER A 192 -4.84 10.20 3.95
C SER A 192 -5.57 10.20 5.29
N PHE A 193 -6.59 9.35 5.46
CA PHE A 193 -7.27 9.17 6.75
C PHE A 193 -6.37 8.57 7.83
N TYR A 194 -5.22 8.00 7.45
CA TYR A 194 -4.20 7.54 8.40
C TYR A 194 -3.20 8.63 8.78
N ALA A 195 -3.26 9.84 8.22
CA ALA A 195 -2.37 10.95 8.59
C ALA A 195 -2.41 11.31 10.09
N PRO A 196 -3.59 11.34 10.77
CA PRO A 196 -3.63 11.60 12.20
C PRO A 196 -2.82 10.58 13.02
N TRP A 197 -2.64 9.35 12.53
CA TRP A 197 -1.83 8.34 13.20
C TRP A 197 -0.36 8.76 13.32
N LEU A 198 0.17 9.54 12.38
CA LEU A 198 1.54 10.06 12.46
C LEU A 198 1.75 10.96 13.68
N ILE A 199 0.69 11.66 14.09
CA ILE A 199 0.67 12.57 15.23
C ILE A 199 0.46 11.80 16.53
N PHE A 200 -0.55 10.92 16.58
CA PHE A 200 -0.94 10.26 17.83
C PHE A 200 -0.08 9.05 18.21
N ALA A 201 0.42 8.30 17.23
CA ALA A 201 1.10 7.03 17.49
C ALA A 201 2.35 7.12 18.39
N PRO A 202 3.21 8.16 18.30
CA PRO A 202 4.33 8.33 19.24
C PRO A 202 3.87 8.39 20.70
N PHE A 203 2.78 9.11 20.97
CA PHE A 203 2.23 9.27 22.32
C PHE A 203 1.56 7.98 22.81
N VAL A 204 0.84 7.28 21.93
CA VAL A 204 0.31 5.94 22.23
C VAL A 204 1.44 4.94 22.54
N CYS A 205 2.61 5.11 21.91
CA CYS A 205 3.82 4.31 22.18
C CYS A 205 4.62 4.81 23.39
N GLY A 206 4.11 5.76 24.19
CA GLY A 206 4.74 6.23 25.43
C GLY A 206 5.94 7.17 25.21
N TRP A 207 6.02 7.87 24.09
CA TRP A 207 7.03 8.90 23.90
C TRP A 207 6.68 10.15 24.72
N PRO A 208 7.67 10.81 25.35
CA PRO A 208 7.43 12.03 26.12
C PRO A 208 7.04 13.20 25.20
N VAL A 209 6.25 14.13 25.72
CA VAL A 209 5.94 15.39 25.02
C VAL A 209 7.10 16.37 25.20
N ASP A 210 8.17 16.15 24.43
CA ASP A 210 9.36 17.01 24.42
C ASP A 210 9.59 17.63 23.03
N ARG A 211 10.44 18.67 22.97
CA ARG A 211 10.74 19.38 21.72
C ARG A 211 11.25 18.43 20.63
N LYS A 212 12.03 17.41 20.99
CA LYS A 212 12.56 16.44 20.02
C LYS A 212 11.45 15.57 19.43
N THR A 213 10.55 15.03 20.25
CA THR A 213 9.42 14.23 19.77
C THR A 213 8.49 15.07 18.89
N LEU A 214 8.19 16.32 19.28
CA LEU A 214 7.38 17.22 18.46
C LEU A 214 8.05 17.53 17.11
N LEU A 215 9.36 17.75 17.07
CA LEU A 215 10.10 17.95 15.82
C LEU A 215 10.06 16.71 14.92
N LEU A 216 10.17 15.51 15.50
CA LEU A 216 10.09 14.26 14.74
C LEU A 216 8.69 14.02 14.18
N VAL A 217 7.64 14.33 14.93
CA VAL A 217 6.24 14.29 14.47
C VAL A 217 6.01 15.29 13.34
N ALA A 218 6.54 16.51 13.47
CA ALA A 218 6.44 17.52 12.44
C ALA A 218 7.19 17.09 11.17
N ALA A 219 8.39 16.51 11.32
CA ALA A 219 9.16 15.98 10.21
C ALA A 219 8.46 14.81 9.50
N SER A 220 7.92 13.83 10.23
CA SER A 220 7.17 12.72 9.63
C SER A 220 5.92 13.22 8.90
N SER A 221 5.19 14.17 9.48
CA SER A 221 4.01 14.79 8.86
C SER A 221 4.38 15.57 7.59
N LEU A 222 5.48 16.31 7.62
CA LEU A 222 5.98 17.03 6.45
C LEU A 222 6.38 16.07 5.32
N ILE A 223 7.12 15.01 5.63
CA ILE A 223 7.49 13.98 4.65
C ILE A 223 6.24 13.34 4.05
N PHE A 224 5.26 13.00 4.89
CA PHE A 224 3.98 12.47 4.43
C PHE A 224 3.30 13.43 3.44
N LEU A 225 3.20 14.72 3.76
CA LEU A 225 2.57 15.73 2.90
C LEU A 225 3.31 15.92 1.58
N ILE A 226 4.64 15.94 1.61
CA ILE A 226 5.47 16.04 0.40
C ILE A 226 5.22 14.82 -0.49
N CYS A 227 5.32 13.61 0.05
CA CYS A 227 5.09 12.39 -0.72
C CYS A 227 3.65 12.32 -1.26
N ALA A 228 2.65 12.71 -0.45
CA ALA A 228 1.24 12.71 -0.85
C ALA A 228 0.93 13.68 -1.99
N SER A 229 1.55 14.86 -2.01
CA SER A 229 1.27 15.91 -3.00
C SER A 229 2.20 15.92 -4.21
N SER A 230 3.39 15.31 -4.11
CA SER A 230 4.46 15.43 -5.11
C SER A 230 4.06 15.02 -6.53
N ALA A 231 3.52 13.80 -6.73
CA ALA A 231 3.22 13.32 -8.07
C ALA A 231 2.06 14.08 -8.71
N PHE A 232 0.96 14.26 -7.96
CA PHE A 232 -0.18 15.06 -8.41
C PHE A 232 0.25 16.50 -8.75
N GLY A 233 0.96 17.17 -7.84
CA GLY A 233 1.43 18.54 -8.02
C GLY A 233 2.33 18.70 -9.24
N PHE A 234 3.27 17.76 -9.44
CA PHE A 234 4.12 17.74 -10.63
C PHE A 234 3.30 17.69 -11.91
N TRP A 235 2.40 16.70 -12.05
CA TRP A 235 1.60 16.52 -13.27
C TRP A 235 0.62 17.67 -13.50
N PHE A 236 -0.03 18.14 -12.45
CA PHE A 236 -0.96 19.26 -12.52
C PHE A 236 -0.27 20.55 -12.99
N LEU A 237 0.97 20.79 -12.56
CA LEU A 237 1.73 21.98 -12.96
C LEU A 237 2.39 21.82 -14.33
N ALA A 238 2.90 20.64 -14.66
CA ALA A 238 3.70 20.40 -15.86
C ALA A 238 2.88 20.15 -17.13
N ASP A 239 1.70 19.54 -17.04
CA ASP A 239 0.90 19.14 -18.22
C ASP A 239 -0.45 19.88 -18.27
N PRO A 240 -0.63 20.83 -19.21
CA PRO A 240 -1.91 21.53 -19.41
C PRO A 240 -3.07 20.60 -19.77
N ASN A 241 -2.81 19.49 -20.48
CA ASN A 241 -3.84 18.54 -20.88
C ASN A 241 -4.32 17.75 -19.66
N TYR A 242 -3.40 17.31 -18.82
CA TYR A 242 -3.75 16.67 -17.54
C TYR A 242 -4.57 17.59 -16.65
N ARG A 243 -4.15 18.86 -16.53
CA ARG A 243 -4.90 19.88 -15.78
C ARG A 243 -6.31 20.08 -16.32
N ALA A 244 -6.47 20.17 -17.63
CA ALA A 244 -7.77 20.32 -18.28
C ALA A 244 -8.66 19.09 -18.05
N ALA A 245 -8.13 17.88 -18.22
CA ALA A 245 -8.83 16.63 -17.97
C ALA A 245 -9.27 16.51 -16.50
N TRP A 246 -8.43 16.92 -15.56
CA TRP A 246 -8.75 16.94 -14.14
C TRP A 246 -9.86 17.95 -13.80
N TYR A 247 -9.83 19.14 -14.39
CA TYR A 247 -10.92 20.11 -14.21
C TYR A 247 -12.24 19.62 -14.80
N GLY A 248 -12.21 18.86 -15.90
CA GLY A 248 -13.40 18.27 -16.51
C GLY A 248 -13.96 17.04 -15.77
N TRP A 249 -13.20 16.49 -14.82
CA TRP A 249 -13.67 15.40 -13.94
C TRP A 249 -14.46 15.91 -12.71
N ARG A 250 -14.27 17.18 -12.32
CA ARG A 250 -15.08 17.83 -11.27
C ARG A 250 -16.51 18.07 -11.74
#